data_AF-A0A800C8R9-F1
#
_entry.id   AF-A0A800C8R9-F1
#
_cell.length_a   1.000
_cell.length_b   1.000
_cell.length_c   1.000
_cell.angle_alpha   90.00
_cell.angle_beta   90.00
_cell.angle_gamma   90.00
#
_symmetry.space_group_name_H-M   'P 1'
#
loop_
_entity.id
_entity.type
_entity.pdbx_description
1 polymer ?
#
loop_
_entity_poly.entity_id
_entity_poly.type
_entity_poly.pdbx_seq_one_letter_code
_entity_poly.pdbx_strand_id
1 'polypeptide(L)'
;MALEQLKVREIVKQAVSKSVDVPEFQREFVWDPGQVKLLAESLYRDYPVGSLLLWDSSGHQEAKTAQGTQASLWIVDGQQRTTALCLLLGMKPFWWPDAQEWNRALERYNVMVNILPGRGGDQLEFALPNPIRHRDPRWVEIRRILSTEKVEDLILLTQEVVSQIGDPDTMMTAFA
;
A
#
# COMPACT_ATOMS: atom_id res chain seq x y z
N MET A 1 -23.15 -6.72 13.85
CA MET A 1 -21.76 -6.54 13.36
C MET A 1 -21.34 -7.86 12.75
N ALA A 2 -21.14 -7.89 11.43
CA ALA A 2 -20.57 -9.06 10.75
C ALA A 2 -19.05 -8.89 10.73
N LEU A 3 -18.31 -9.97 11.00
CA LEU A 3 -16.86 -10.00 10.79
C LEU A 3 -16.62 -10.61 9.41
N GLU A 4 -16.00 -9.84 8.52
CA GLU A 4 -15.68 -10.26 7.16
C GLU A 4 -14.17 -10.21 6.93
N GLN A 5 -13.65 -11.19 6.18
CA GLN A 5 -12.26 -11.17 5.72
C GLN A 5 -12.20 -10.53 4.33
N LEU A 6 -11.55 -9.37 4.25
CA LEU A 6 -11.31 -8.65 3.00
C LEU A 6 -9.82 -8.67 2.66
N LYS A 7 -9.51 -8.88 1.37
CA LYS A 7 -8.13 -8.73 0.88
C LYS A 7 -7.74 -7.26 0.89
N VAL A 8 -6.47 -6.97 1.19
CA VAL A 8 -5.90 -5.61 1.17
C VAL A 8 -6.17 -4.88 -0.15
N ARG A 9 -6.01 -5.56 -1.28
CA ARG A 9 -6.26 -4.96 -2.60
C ARG A 9 -7.75 -4.64 -2.83
N GLU A 10 -8.65 -5.39 -2.20
CA GLU A 10 -10.09 -5.17 -2.35
C GLU A 10 -10.54 -3.91 -1.61
N ILE A 11 -10.10 -3.71 -0.36
CA ILE A 11 -10.42 -2.47 0.37
C ILE A 11 -9.88 -1.22 -0.34
N VAL A 12 -8.69 -1.31 -0.95
CA VAL A 12 -8.13 -0.21 -1.74
C VAL A 12 -8.95 0.04 -3.02
N LYS A 13 -9.39 -1.00 -3.72
CA LYS A 13 -10.28 -0.85 -4.88
C LYS A 13 -11.61 -0.19 -4.50
N GLN A 14 -12.19 -0.59 -3.37
CA GLN A 14 -13.44 -0.01 -2.87
C GLN A 14 -13.28 1.47 -2.47
N ALA A 15 -12.14 1.83 -1.88
CA ALA A 15 -11.80 3.22 -1.58
C ALA A 15 -11.64 4.09 -2.84
N VAL A 16 -11.11 3.52 -3.92
CA VAL A 16 -10.92 4.21 -5.21
C VAL A 16 -12.23 4.34 -5.97
N SER A 17 -13.11 3.33 -5.92
CA SER A 17 -14.39 3.31 -6.63
C SER A 17 -15.52 4.05 -5.90
N LYS A 18 -15.25 4.66 -4.74
CA LYS A 18 -16.24 5.30 -3.85
C LYS A 18 -17.28 4.32 -3.28
N SER A 19 -17.00 3.01 -3.29
CA SER A 19 -17.86 2.03 -2.60
C SER A 19 -17.67 2.12 -1.08
N VAL A 20 -16.45 2.44 -0.66
CA VAL A 20 -16.07 2.76 0.71
C VAL A 20 -15.57 4.20 0.75
N ASP A 21 -16.01 4.98 1.74
CA ASP A 21 -15.59 6.37 1.92
C ASP A 21 -15.35 6.72 3.40
N VAL A 22 -14.77 7.89 3.66
CA VAL A 22 -14.55 8.43 5.01
C VAL A 22 -15.52 9.57 5.27
N PRO A 23 -16.13 9.66 6.48
CA PRO A 23 -16.99 10.79 6.80
C PRO A 23 -16.26 12.14 6.73
N GLU A 24 -16.92 13.21 6.28
CA GLU A 24 -16.29 14.55 6.08
C GLU A 24 -15.66 15.14 7.34
N PHE A 25 -16.16 14.78 8.52
CA PHE A 25 -15.64 15.25 9.81
C PHE A 25 -14.43 14.44 10.31
N GLN A 26 -14.00 13.40 9.57
CA GLN A 26 -12.79 12.67 9.89
C GLN A 26 -11.56 13.57 9.75
N ARG A 27 -10.53 13.25 10.51
CA ARG A 27 -9.27 13.99 10.47
C ARG A 27 -8.53 13.72 9.17
N GLU A 28 -7.69 14.67 8.79
CA GLU A 28 -6.75 14.51 7.70
C GLU A 28 -5.79 13.33 7.95
N PHE A 29 -5.07 12.92 6.90
CA PHE A 29 -4.04 11.91 7.03
C PHE A 29 -2.83 12.47 7.80
N VAL A 30 -2.52 11.90 8.97
CA VAL A 30 -1.50 12.41 9.90
C VAL A 30 -0.33 11.45 10.12
N TRP A 31 -0.34 10.28 9.47
CA TRP A 31 0.75 9.33 9.60
C TRP A 31 2.03 9.86 8.96
N ASP A 32 3.17 9.63 9.62
CA ASP A 32 4.48 9.88 9.04
C ASP A 32 4.95 8.73 8.12
N PRO A 33 5.99 8.93 7.29
CA PRO A 33 6.52 7.87 6.42
C PRO A 33 6.98 6.62 7.16
N GLY A 34 7.51 6.78 8.39
CA GLY A 34 7.92 5.65 9.23
C GLY A 34 6.74 4.77 9.62
N GLN A 35 5.57 5.34 9.92
CA GLN A 35 4.34 4.60 10.21
C GLN A 35 3.83 3.82 8.98
N VAL A 36 3.87 4.43 7.79
CA VAL A 36 3.51 3.73 6.53
C VAL A 36 4.47 2.57 6.26
N LYS A 37 5.77 2.78 6.46
CA LYS A 37 6.81 1.74 6.35
C LYS A 37 6.58 0.60 7.35
N LEU A 38 6.26 0.93 8.62
CA LEU A 38 5.97 -0.07 9.64
C LEU A 38 4.71 -0.89 9.33
N LEU A 39 3.69 -0.28 8.73
CA LEU A 39 2.51 -1.01 8.26
C LEU A 39 2.89 -2.02 7.17
N ALA A 40 3.67 -1.60 6.17
CA ALA A 40 4.14 -2.48 5.10
C ALA A 40 4.95 -3.66 5.67
N GLU A 41 5.87 -3.37 6.58
CA GLU A 41 6.69 -4.38 7.26
C GLU A 41 5.83 -5.33 8.11
N SER A 42 4.83 -4.82 8.82
CA SER A 42 3.91 -5.64 9.62
C SER A 42 3.08 -6.59 8.76
N LEU A 43 2.62 -6.13 7.59
CA LEU A 43 1.90 -6.96 6.62
C LEU A 43 2.79 -8.09 6.07
N TYR A 44 4.06 -7.79 5.77
CA TYR A 44 5.01 -8.80 5.30
C TYR A 44 5.34 -9.85 6.38
N ARG A 45 5.43 -9.43 7.65
CA ARG A 45 5.78 -10.29 8.79
C ARG A 45 4.57 -11.06 9.37
N ASP A 46 3.41 -11.00 8.72
CA ASP A 46 2.14 -11.54 9.25
C ASP A 46 1.81 -11.04 10.67
N TYR A 47 2.22 -9.81 11.00
CA TYR A 47 1.86 -9.20 12.27
C TYR A 47 0.43 -8.64 12.24
N PRO A 48 -0.32 -8.73 13.35
CA PRO A 48 -1.67 -8.22 13.40
C PRO A 48 -1.69 -6.70 13.23
N VAL A 49 -2.34 -6.23 12.16
CA VAL A 49 -2.51 -4.80 11.85
C VAL A 49 -3.87 -4.24 12.31
N GLY A 50 -4.61 -5.01 13.11
CA GLY A 50 -5.95 -4.69 13.63
C GLY A 50 -7.07 -4.92 12.61
N SER A 51 -8.30 -4.56 12.99
CA SER A 51 -9.49 -4.61 12.14
C SER A 51 -9.89 -3.23 11.62
N LEU A 52 -10.67 -3.17 10.54
CA LEU A 52 -11.35 -1.95 10.08
C LEU A 52 -12.80 -1.99 10.58
N LEU A 53 -13.32 -0.86 11.05
CA LEU A 53 -14.73 -0.73 11.40
C LEU A 53 -15.46 0.01 10.29
N LEU A 54 -16.36 -0.69 9.60
CA LEU A 54 -17.18 -0.14 8.53
C LEU A 54 -18.63 -0.02 9.00
N TRP A 55 -19.25 1.11 8.70
CA TRP A 55 -20.68 1.32 8.90
C TRP A 55 -21.40 1.26 7.55
N ASP A 56 -22.30 0.29 7.42
CA ASP A 56 -23.19 0.17 6.28
C ASP A 56 -24.40 1.08 6.43
N SER A 57 -24.47 2.07 5.54
CA SER A 57 -25.55 3.07 5.49
C SER A 57 -26.63 2.76 4.45
N SER A 58 -26.52 1.64 3.72
CA SER A 58 -27.46 1.24 2.67
C SER A 58 -28.91 1.15 3.16
N GLY A 59 -29.12 0.70 4.41
CA GLY A 59 -30.44 0.59 5.04
C GLY A 59 -31.07 1.90 5.54
N HIS A 60 -30.33 3.02 5.54
CA HIS A 60 -30.82 4.32 6.01
C HIS A 60 -31.02 5.33 4.86
N GLN A 61 -30.99 4.85 3.62
CA GLN A 61 -31.21 5.60 2.39
C GLN A 61 -32.71 5.94 2.16
N GLU A 62 -33.42 6.41 3.20
CA GLU A 62 -34.75 6.98 2.99
C GLU A 62 -34.61 8.41 2.44
N ALA A 63 -35.01 8.55 1.17
CA ALA A 63 -35.48 9.79 0.54
C ALA A 63 -34.54 11.01 0.59
N LYS A 64 -33.38 10.94 -0.08
CA LYS A 64 -32.78 12.14 -0.68
C LYS A 64 -32.35 11.88 -2.12
N THR A 65 -33.24 12.24 -3.03
CA THR A 65 -33.01 12.51 -4.44
C THR A 65 -31.82 13.45 -4.61
N ALA A 66 -30.65 12.93 -5.01
CA ALA A 66 -29.59 13.70 -5.64
C ALA A 66 -28.66 12.75 -6.40
N GLN A 67 -28.38 13.09 -7.65
CA GLN A 67 -27.55 12.32 -8.58
C GLN A 67 -26.14 12.08 -8.03
N GLY A 68 -25.74 10.81 -7.95
CA GLY A 68 -24.38 10.39 -7.68
C GLY A 68 -24.36 9.07 -6.89
N THR A 69 -23.48 8.15 -7.26
CA THR A 69 -23.21 6.93 -6.49
C THR A 69 -22.76 7.35 -5.09
N GLN A 70 -23.65 7.24 -4.11
CA GLN A 70 -23.31 7.46 -2.71
C GLN A 70 -22.57 6.22 -2.19
N ALA A 71 -21.55 6.44 -1.36
CA ALA A 71 -20.84 5.33 -0.70
C ALA A 71 -21.82 4.59 0.20
N SER A 72 -21.83 3.26 0.10
CA SER A 72 -22.68 2.41 0.95
C SER A 72 -22.00 2.14 2.29
N LEU A 73 -20.65 2.09 2.29
CA LEU A 73 -19.83 1.78 3.46
C LEU A 73 -18.99 2.98 3.89
N TRP A 74 -19.04 3.30 5.18
CA TRP A 74 -18.25 4.37 5.79
C TRP A 74 -17.18 3.81 6.71
N ILE A 75 -15.94 4.26 6.56
CA ILE A 75 -14.85 3.91 7.49
C ILE A 75 -15.04 4.70 8.78
N VAL A 76 -15.41 3.99 9.84
CA VAL A 76 -15.54 4.54 11.20
C VAL A 76 -14.19 4.48 11.92
N ASP A 77 -13.45 3.38 11.75
CA ASP A 77 -12.09 3.21 12.26
C ASP A 77 -11.17 2.58 11.21
N GLY A 78 -9.90 3.00 11.23
CA GLY A 78 -8.85 2.47 10.35
C GLY A 78 -8.59 3.29 9.09
N GLN A 79 -9.15 4.49 8.98
CA GLN A 79 -8.90 5.41 7.85
C GLN A 79 -7.41 5.59 7.53
N GLN A 80 -6.57 5.82 8.54
CA GLN A 80 -5.13 6.05 8.34
C GLN A 80 -4.46 4.81 7.73
N ARG A 81 -4.84 3.61 8.20
CA ARG A 81 -4.37 2.33 7.64
C ARG A 81 -4.83 2.17 6.20
N THR A 82 -6.11 2.39 5.91
CA THR A 82 -6.65 2.30 4.54
C THR A 82 -5.95 3.27 3.59
N THR A 83 -5.70 4.50 4.05
CA THR A 83 -4.99 5.52 3.27
C THR A 83 -3.52 5.13 3.04
N ALA A 84 -2.85 4.58 4.05
CA ALA A 84 -1.49 4.06 3.91
C ALA A 84 -1.42 2.90 2.90
N LEU A 85 -2.41 2.00 2.90
CA LEU A 85 -2.52 0.94 1.89
C LEU A 85 -2.69 1.53 0.48
N CYS A 86 -3.54 2.54 0.30
CA CYS A 86 -3.68 3.26 -0.95
C CYS A 86 -2.33 3.85 -1.44
N LEU A 87 -1.54 4.43 -0.53
CA LEU A 87 -0.21 4.99 -0.84
C LEU A 87 0.81 3.92 -1.27
N LEU A 88 0.77 2.75 -0.61
CA LEU A 88 1.62 1.60 -0.94
C LEU A 88 1.27 0.99 -2.30
N LEU A 89 -0.02 0.96 -2.66
CA LEU A 89 -0.53 0.48 -3.96
C LEU A 89 -0.54 1.55 -5.05
N GLY A 90 -0.25 2.82 -4.72
CA GLY A 90 -0.28 3.92 -5.68
C GLY A 90 -1.66 4.29 -6.21
N MET A 91 -2.74 3.85 -5.55
CA MET A 91 -4.11 4.05 -5.99
C MET A 91 -4.78 5.16 -5.19
N LYS A 92 -5.12 6.29 -5.83
CA LYS A 92 -5.72 7.45 -5.15
C LYS A 92 -7.14 7.13 -4.64
N PRO A 93 -7.41 7.23 -3.32
CA PRO A 93 -8.77 7.05 -2.83
C PRO A 93 -9.67 8.24 -3.19
N PHE A 94 -10.98 8.03 -3.12
CA PHE A 94 -11.96 9.05 -3.51
C PHE A 94 -11.86 10.32 -2.64
N TRP A 95 -11.67 10.17 -1.33
CA TRP A 95 -11.56 11.27 -0.37
C TRP A 95 -10.25 12.06 -0.44
N TRP A 96 -9.28 11.66 -1.28
CA TRP A 96 -8.06 12.44 -1.44
C TRP A 96 -8.32 13.65 -2.35
N PRO A 97 -8.00 14.90 -1.92
CA PRO A 97 -8.49 16.13 -2.55
C PRO A 97 -8.24 16.22 -4.04
N ASP A 98 -6.98 16.04 -4.46
CA ASP A 98 -6.59 16.17 -5.86
C ASP A 98 -5.38 15.30 -6.22
N ALA A 99 -5.12 15.18 -7.53
CA ALA A 99 -4.04 14.37 -8.07
C ALA A 99 -2.64 14.96 -7.81
N GLN A 100 -2.52 16.28 -7.67
CA GLN A 100 -1.25 16.96 -7.45
C GLN A 100 -0.76 16.71 -6.02
N GLU A 101 -1.64 16.84 -5.03
CA GLU A 101 -1.39 16.44 -3.64
C GLU A 101 -1.11 14.95 -3.51
N TRP A 102 -1.86 14.12 -4.24
CA TRP A 102 -1.62 12.69 -4.26
C TRP A 102 -0.22 12.36 -4.75
N ASN A 103 0.23 12.96 -5.86
CA ASN A 103 1.57 12.72 -6.39
C ASN A 103 2.67 13.14 -5.40
N ARG A 104 2.51 14.28 -4.71
CA ARG A 104 3.42 14.68 -3.63
C ARG A 104 3.43 13.68 -2.47
N ALA A 105 2.26 13.15 -2.10
CA ALA A 105 2.15 12.13 -1.07
C ALA A 105 2.83 10.82 -1.50
N LEU A 106 2.69 10.42 -2.76
CA LEU A 106 3.35 9.23 -3.30
C LEU A 106 4.88 9.30 -3.19
N GLU A 107 5.47 10.47 -3.41
CA GLU A 107 6.91 10.70 -3.21
C GLU A 107 7.27 10.66 -1.73
N ARG A 108 6.52 11.37 -0.88
CA ARG A 108 6.78 11.50 0.56
C ARG A 108 6.68 10.16 1.31
N TYR A 109 5.69 9.34 0.96
CA TYR A 109 5.37 8.08 1.64
C TYR A 109 5.87 6.86 0.86
N ASN A 110 6.87 7.05 0.00
CA ASN A 110 7.53 5.95 -0.67
C ASN A 110 8.27 5.06 0.34
N VAL A 111 8.22 3.74 0.11
CA VAL A 111 8.85 2.72 0.96
C VAL A 111 9.67 1.82 0.06
N MET A 112 10.92 1.58 0.45
CA MET A 112 11.81 0.67 -0.26
C MET A 112 11.94 -0.64 0.50
N VAL A 113 12.16 -1.72 -0.24
CA VAL A 113 12.43 -3.05 0.27
C VAL A 113 13.76 -3.54 -0.28
N ASN A 114 14.60 -4.09 0.60
CA ASN A 114 15.82 -4.79 0.22
C ASN A 114 15.46 -6.24 -0.12
N ILE A 115 15.57 -6.59 -1.40
CA ILE A 115 15.22 -7.93 -1.89
C ILE A 115 16.36 -8.94 -1.78
N LEU A 116 17.57 -8.48 -1.45
CA LEU A 116 18.76 -9.30 -1.24
C LEU A 116 19.46 -8.87 0.06
N PRO A 117 18.83 -9.13 1.22
CA PRO A 117 19.47 -8.91 2.52
C PRO A 117 20.80 -9.69 2.59
N GLY A 118 21.79 -9.12 3.30
CA GLY A 118 23.12 -9.73 3.41
C GLY A 118 23.09 -11.11 4.09
N ARG A 119 24.22 -11.85 4.01
CA ARG A 119 24.37 -13.22 4.55
C ARG A 119 23.82 -13.33 5.99
N GLY A 120 22.72 -14.07 6.14
CA GLY A 120 22.11 -14.43 7.43
C GLY A 120 20.71 -13.86 7.69
N GLY A 121 20.17 -13.01 6.82
CA GLY A 121 18.78 -12.55 6.91
C GLY A 121 17.92 -13.19 5.83
N ASP A 122 17.04 -14.12 6.17
CA ASP A 122 16.03 -14.67 5.23
C ASP A 122 14.83 -13.72 5.06
N GLN A 123 14.88 -12.53 5.66
CA GLN A 123 13.76 -11.60 5.73
C GLN A 123 14.07 -10.30 5.00
N LEU A 124 13.09 -9.84 4.22
CA LEU A 124 13.14 -8.56 3.54
C LEU A 124 13.31 -7.40 4.54
N GLU A 125 14.18 -6.44 4.21
CA GLU A 125 14.37 -5.23 5.02
C GLU A 125 13.58 -4.06 4.43
N PHE A 126 12.84 -3.35 5.27
CA PHE A 126 12.04 -2.19 4.85
C PHE A 126 12.69 -0.89 5.32
N ALA A 127 12.79 0.09 4.42
CA ALA A 127 13.35 1.39 4.76
C ALA A 127 12.71 2.53 3.96
N LEU A 128 12.90 3.74 4.48
CA LEU A 128 12.56 4.96 3.75
C LEU A 128 13.63 5.26 2.68
N PRO A 129 13.26 5.86 1.55
CA PRO A 129 14.21 6.24 0.52
C PRO A 129 15.28 7.20 1.04
N ASN A 130 16.50 7.03 0.53
CA ASN A 130 17.56 8.02 0.68
C ASN A 130 18.50 7.96 -0.55
N PRO A 131 19.37 8.96 -0.78
CA PRO A 131 20.23 8.99 -1.96
C PRO A 131 21.16 7.78 -2.11
N ILE A 132 21.52 7.11 -1.02
CA ILE A 132 22.37 5.92 -1.02
C ILE A 132 21.57 4.71 -1.53
N ARG A 133 20.36 4.49 -1.00
CA ARG A 133 19.47 3.38 -1.37
C ARG A 133 19.02 3.45 -2.83
N HIS A 134 18.78 4.64 -3.37
CA HIS A 134 18.45 4.78 -4.80
C HIS A 134 19.58 4.36 -5.75
N ARG A 135 20.82 4.32 -5.28
CA ARG A 135 21.98 3.87 -6.07
C ARG A 135 22.29 2.39 -5.87
N ASP A 136 21.65 1.75 -4.89
CA ASP A 136 21.85 0.34 -4.58
C ASP A 136 20.72 -0.47 -5.22
N PRO A 137 21.03 -1.27 -6.26
CA PRO A 137 20.02 -2.01 -7.01
C PRO A 137 19.23 -3.03 -6.17
N ARG A 138 19.73 -3.41 -4.99
CA ARG A 138 19.03 -4.31 -4.06
C ARG A 138 17.80 -3.65 -3.42
N TRP A 139 17.77 -2.32 -3.38
CA TRP A 139 16.65 -1.56 -2.84
C TRP A 139 15.65 -1.21 -3.95
N VAL A 140 14.48 -1.81 -3.86
CA VAL A 140 13.38 -1.60 -4.82
C VAL A 140 12.23 -0.89 -4.13
N GLU A 141 11.55 0.01 -4.84
CA GLU A 141 10.33 0.63 -4.33
C GLU A 141 9.22 -0.41 -4.22
N ILE A 142 8.62 -0.54 -3.04
CA ILE A 142 7.56 -1.53 -2.80
C ILE A 142 6.37 -1.31 -3.73
N ARG A 143 6.05 -0.05 -4.03
CA ARG A 143 4.95 0.33 -4.92
C ARG A 143 5.16 -0.24 -6.33
N ARG A 144 6.40 -0.25 -6.83
CA ARG A 144 6.73 -0.82 -8.13
C ARG A 144 6.37 -2.31 -8.19
N ILE A 145 6.58 -3.04 -7.08
CA ILE A 145 6.27 -4.46 -6.95
C ILE A 145 4.76 -4.67 -6.78
N LEU A 146 4.12 -3.93 -5.88
CA LEU A 146 2.70 -4.11 -5.53
C LEU A 146 1.74 -3.66 -6.65
N SER A 147 2.17 -2.73 -7.50
CA SER A 147 1.41 -2.30 -8.68
C SER A 147 1.46 -3.31 -9.84
N THR A 148 2.36 -4.29 -9.78
CA THR A 148 2.47 -5.32 -10.81
C THR A 148 1.38 -6.37 -10.64
N GLU A 149 0.48 -6.48 -11.62
CA GLU A 149 -0.64 -7.42 -11.54
C GLU A 149 -0.28 -8.85 -11.98
N LYS A 150 0.66 -8.98 -12.92
CA LYS A 150 1.05 -10.26 -13.51
C LYS A 150 2.38 -10.73 -12.95
N VAL A 151 2.47 -12.03 -12.65
CA VAL A 151 3.70 -12.63 -12.13
C VAL A 151 4.83 -12.57 -13.17
N GLU A 152 4.51 -12.64 -14.47
CA GLU A 152 5.51 -12.55 -15.53
C GLU A 152 6.29 -11.23 -15.49
N ASP A 153 5.63 -10.12 -15.15
CA ASP A 153 6.25 -8.80 -15.09
C ASP A 153 7.20 -8.67 -13.89
N LEU A 154 6.98 -9.46 -12.83
CA LEU A 154 7.92 -9.55 -11.69
C LEU A 154 9.22 -10.25 -12.08
N ILE A 155 9.18 -11.18 -13.04
CA ILE A 155 10.38 -11.83 -13.57
C ILE A 155 11.27 -10.78 -14.26
N LEU A 156 10.67 -9.89 -15.05
CA LEU A 156 11.40 -8.80 -15.72
C LEU A 156 12.03 -7.85 -14.70
N LEU A 157 11.30 -7.49 -13.65
CA LEU A 157 11.82 -6.67 -12.56
C LEU A 157 12.98 -7.37 -11.83
N THR A 158 12.87 -8.68 -11.63
CA THR A 158 13.93 -9.49 -11.01
C THR A 158 15.18 -9.51 -11.90
N GLN A 159 15.01 -9.76 -13.21
CA GLN A 159 16.10 -9.78 -14.17
C GLN A 159 16.82 -8.42 -14.26
N GLU A 160 16.07 -7.32 -14.24
CA GLU A 160 16.63 -5.97 -14.21
C GLU A 160 17.50 -5.75 -12.98
N VAL A 161 16.98 -6.05 -11.78
CA VAL A 161 17.73 -5.88 -10.52
C VAL A 161 18.99 -6.76 -10.50
N VAL A 162 18.86 -8.03 -10.90
CA VAL A 162 20.00 -8.97 -10.95
C VAL A 162 21.07 -8.49 -11.92
N SER A 163 20.68 -7.95 -13.08
CA SER A 163 21.64 -7.44 -14.08
C SER A 163 22.48 -6.27 -13.57
N GLN A 164 21.93 -5.46 -12.67
CA GLN A 164 22.59 -4.29 -12.10
C GLN A 164 23.53 -4.63 -10.93
N ILE A 165 23.35 -5.80 -10.30
CA ILE A 165 24.17 -6.25 -9.16
C ILE A 165 25.51 -6.86 -9.61
N GLY A 166 25.58 -7.36 -10.84
CA GLY A 166 26.85 -7.70 -11.51
C GLY A 166 27.61 -8.93 -11.00
N ASP A 167 27.08 -9.70 -10.04
CA ASP A 167 27.78 -10.87 -9.48
C ASP A 167 27.03 -12.21 -9.69
N PRO A 168 27.53 -13.11 -10.54
CA PRO A 168 26.97 -14.45 -10.80
C PRO A 168 26.89 -15.37 -9.57
N ASP A 169 27.79 -15.24 -8.59
CA ASP A 169 27.80 -16.15 -7.42
C ASP A 169 26.68 -15.84 -6.42
N THR A 170 26.18 -14.59 -6.40
CA THR A 170 24.99 -14.22 -5.64
C THR A 170 23.72 -14.81 -6.26
N MET A 171 23.74 -15.11 -7.58
CA MET A 171 22.58 -15.64 -8.32
C MET A 171 22.17 -17.05 -7.90
N MET A 172 23.12 -17.91 -7.50
CA MET A 172 22.84 -19.31 -7.13
C MET A 172 22.38 -19.46 -5.68
N THR A 173 22.68 -18.47 -4.82
CA THR A 173 22.40 -18.55 -3.38
C THR A 173 21.11 -17.81 -2.99
N ALA A 174 20.66 -16.84 -3.80
CA ALA A 174 19.45 -16.06 -3.51
C ALA A 174 18.13 -16.74 -3.94
N PHE A 175 18.20 -17.78 -4.77
CA PHE A 175 17.04 -18.46 -5.35
C PHE A 175 17.01 -19.98 -5.08
N ALA A 176 17.87 -20.48 -4.19
CA ALA A 176 17.91 -21.87 -3.73
C ALA A 176 17.31 -21.96 -2.32
#